data_AF-A0A7V8XLR0-F1
#
_entry.id   AF-A0A7V8XLR0-F1
#
_cell.length_a   1.000
_cell.length_b   1.000
_cell.length_c   1.000
_cell.angle_alpha   90.00
_cell.angle_beta   90.00
_cell.angle_gamma   90.00
#
_symmetry.space_group_name_H-M   'P 1'
#
loop_
_entity.id
_entity.type
_entity.pdbx_description
1 polymer ?
#
loop_
_entity_poly.entity_id
_entity_poly.type
_entity_poly.pdbx_seq_one_letter_code
_entity_poly.pdbx_strand_id
1 'polypeptide(L)'
;GHSITIKDAIADAFLQQILLRPAEYDVIATLNLNGDYISDALAAQVGGIGIAPGANMSDEVAMFEATHGTAPKYAGQDKVNPGSLILSAEMMLRHLGWIEAAELIIDSLGAAIADKVVTYDFARLLDDPTEVSCSAFGQAMIERM
;
A
#
# COMPACT_ATOMS: atom_id res chain seq x y z
N GLY A 1 -3.27 -2.12 -30.72
CA GLY A 1 -2.77 -2.60 -29.42
C GLY A 1 -1.66 -1.70 -28.95
N HIS A 2 -1.48 -1.56 -27.64
CA HIS A 2 -0.35 -0.83 -27.06
C HIS A 2 0.94 -1.67 -27.15
N SER A 3 2.09 -1.03 -27.38
CA SER A 3 3.39 -1.71 -27.36
C SER A 3 3.87 -1.82 -25.91
N ILE A 4 4.33 -3.01 -25.50
CA ILE A 4 4.93 -3.27 -24.20
C ILE A 4 6.44 -3.39 -24.38
N THR A 5 7.21 -2.55 -23.69
CA THR A 5 8.68 -2.57 -23.74
C THR A 5 9.22 -3.49 -22.65
N ILE A 6 10.01 -4.49 -23.03
CA ILE A 6 10.79 -5.31 -22.10
C ILE A 6 12.19 -4.72 -22.01
N LYS A 7 12.62 -4.37 -20.80
CA LYS A 7 13.94 -3.78 -20.52
C LYS A 7 14.48 -4.30 -19.19
N ASP A 8 15.77 -4.10 -18.96
CA ASP A 8 16.47 -4.49 -17.74
C ASP A 8 17.26 -3.31 -17.14
N ALA A 9 17.61 -3.45 -15.86
CA ALA A 9 18.48 -2.54 -15.15
C ALA A 9 19.25 -3.33 -14.07
N ILE A 10 20.52 -2.97 -13.84
CA ILE A 10 21.29 -3.50 -12.71
C ILE A 10 20.68 -2.93 -11.42
N ALA A 11 20.53 -3.76 -10.38
CA ALA A 11 19.76 -3.43 -9.18
C ALA A 11 20.22 -2.16 -8.45
N ASP A 12 21.53 -1.90 -8.42
CA ASP A 12 22.11 -0.68 -7.82
C ASP A 12 21.75 0.60 -8.60
N ALA A 13 21.84 0.55 -9.93
CA ALA A 13 21.39 1.62 -10.81
C ALA A 13 19.88 1.79 -10.73
N PHE A 14 19.12 0.69 -10.64
CA PHE A 14 17.67 0.73 -10.51
C PHE A 14 17.22 1.45 -9.23
N LEU A 15 17.86 1.21 -8.09
CA LEU A 15 17.60 1.93 -6.84
C LEU A 15 17.85 3.45 -6.95
N GLN A 16 18.76 3.87 -7.84
CA GLN A 16 18.92 5.31 -8.16
C GLN A 16 17.81 5.80 -9.10
N GLN A 17 17.44 5.00 -10.09
CA GLN A 17 16.45 5.39 -11.10
C GLN A 17 15.03 5.51 -10.55
N ILE A 18 14.63 4.70 -9.57
CA ILE A 18 13.30 4.84 -8.93
C ILE A 18 13.14 6.19 -8.21
N LEU A 19 14.25 6.81 -7.77
CA LEU A 19 14.24 8.16 -7.19
C LEU A 19 14.31 9.25 -8.28
N LEU A 20 15.22 9.09 -9.24
CA LEU A 20 15.54 10.14 -10.22
C LEU A 20 14.54 10.18 -11.39
N ARG A 21 14.00 9.03 -11.77
CA ARG A 21 13.16 8.82 -12.96
C ARG A 21 12.05 7.78 -12.73
N PRO A 22 11.23 7.90 -11.66
CA PRO A 22 10.20 6.91 -11.34
C PRO A 22 9.21 6.65 -12.50
N ALA A 23 8.85 7.70 -13.25
CA ALA A 23 7.88 7.62 -14.35
C ALA A 23 8.34 6.77 -15.56
N GLU A 24 9.62 6.37 -15.62
CA GLU A 24 10.11 5.48 -16.67
C GLU A 24 9.78 3.99 -16.39
N TYR A 25 9.25 3.66 -15.21
CA TYR A 25 9.03 2.28 -14.77
C TYR A 25 7.56 2.03 -14.41
N ASP A 26 7.13 0.78 -14.61
CA ASP A 26 5.77 0.33 -14.36
C ASP A 26 5.82 -1.03 -13.65
N VAL A 27 5.77 -2.14 -14.39
CA VAL A 27 5.89 -3.50 -13.82
C VAL A 27 7.36 -3.88 -13.62
N ILE A 28 7.68 -4.39 -12.42
CA ILE A 28 9.03 -4.86 -12.05
C ILE A 28 9.00 -6.36 -11.79
N ALA A 29 9.85 -7.11 -12.47
CA ALA A 29 10.13 -8.51 -12.18
C ALA A 29 11.57 -8.65 -11.68
N THR A 30 11.77 -9.29 -10.53
CA THR A 30 13.09 -9.41 -9.92
C THR A 30 13.21 -10.67 -9.06
N LEU A 31 14.42 -10.94 -8.58
CA LEU A 31 14.74 -12.05 -7.69
C LEU A 31 14.30 -11.73 -6.26
N ASN A 32 14.07 -12.77 -5.44
CA ASN A 32 13.55 -12.65 -4.08
C ASN A 32 14.23 -11.54 -3.24
N LEU A 33 15.55 -11.59 -3.07
CA LEU A 33 16.29 -10.59 -2.27
C LEU A 33 16.20 -9.16 -2.85
N ASN A 34 16.26 -9.01 -4.17
CA ASN A 34 16.13 -7.70 -4.79
C ASN A 34 14.70 -7.17 -4.65
N GLY A 35 13.70 -8.08 -4.69
CA GLY A 35 12.29 -7.77 -4.48
C GLY A 35 12.07 -7.14 -3.12
N ASP A 36 12.55 -7.80 -2.06
CA ASP A 36 12.53 -7.31 -0.68
C ASP A 36 13.07 -5.87 -0.56
N TYR A 37 14.29 -5.63 -1.08
CA TYR A 37 14.92 -4.31 -0.98
C TYR A 37 14.20 -3.25 -1.80
N ILE A 38 13.74 -3.60 -3.01
CA ILE A 38 13.07 -2.67 -3.92
C ILE A 38 11.68 -2.30 -3.39
N SER A 39 10.89 -3.27 -2.92
CA SER A 39 9.53 -3.03 -2.43
C SER A 39 9.54 -2.12 -1.21
N ASP A 40 10.46 -2.33 -0.27
CA ASP A 40 10.59 -1.49 0.92
C ASP A 40 11.06 -0.07 0.56
N ALA A 41 12.03 0.05 -0.35
CA ALA A 41 12.52 1.36 -0.81
C ALA A 41 11.39 2.17 -1.49
N LEU A 42 10.59 1.54 -2.34
CA LEU A 42 9.45 2.17 -3.01
C LEU A 42 8.33 2.54 -2.04
N ALA A 43 7.99 1.65 -1.09
CA ALA A 43 6.98 1.93 -0.07
C ALA A 43 7.39 3.13 0.79
N ALA A 44 8.67 3.22 1.19
CA ALA A 44 9.20 4.37 1.90
C ALA A 44 9.15 5.66 1.07
N GLN A 45 9.52 5.59 -0.22
CA GLN A 45 9.55 6.74 -1.15
C GLN A 45 8.17 7.42 -1.29
N VAL A 46 7.08 6.64 -1.32
CA VAL A 46 5.71 7.17 -1.43
C VAL A 46 5.07 7.49 -0.07
N GLY A 47 5.81 7.36 1.03
CA GLY A 47 5.28 7.52 2.39
C GLY A 47 4.32 6.41 2.82
N GLY A 48 4.31 5.28 2.09
CA GLY A 48 3.34 4.20 2.22
C GLY A 48 3.77 3.04 3.10
N ILE A 49 4.84 3.16 3.90
CA ILE A 49 5.38 2.03 4.70
C ILE A 49 4.34 1.39 5.64
N GLY A 50 3.37 2.17 6.13
CA GLY A 50 2.27 1.67 6.98
C GLY A 50 1.05 1.15 6.22
N ILE A 51 0.99 1.37 4.90
CA ILE A 51 -0.17 1.05 4.06
C ILE A 51 0.17 0.22 2.81
N ALA A 52 1.41 -0.22 2.63
CA ALA A 52 1.80 -1.04 1.48
C ALA A 52 1.04 -2.38 1.48
N PRO A 53 0.28 -2.71 0.43
CA PRO A 53 -0.41 -3.99 0.34
C PRO A 53 0.52 -5.10 -0.18
N GLY A 54 0.10 -6.36 -0.02
CA GLY A 54 0.89 -7.52 -0.41
C GLY A 54 0.05 -8.76 -0.69
N ALA A 55 0.54 -9.57 -1.63
CA ALA A 55 -0.05 -10.85 -1.99
C ALA A 55 1.04 -11.85 -2.37
N ASN A 56 0.83 -13.11 -1.99
CA ASN A 56 1.62 -14.27 -2.40
C ASN A 56 0.72 -15.18 -3.24
N MET A 57 1.18 -15.55 -4.43
CA MET A 57 0.34 -16.27 -5.40
C MET A 57 1.05 -17.50 -5.95
N SER A 58 0.28 -18.56 -6.14
CA SER A 58 0.61 -19.76 -6.91
C SER A 58 -0.47 -20.01 -7.96
N ASP A 59 -0.34 -21.09 -8.72
CA ASP A 59 -1.32 -21.48 -9.73
C ASP A 59 -2.69 -21.84 -9.13
N GLU A 60 -2.73 -22.25 -7.86
CA GLU A 60 -3.94 -22.77 -7.20
C GLU A 60 -4.45 -21.89 -6.06
N VAL A 61 -3.59 -21.04 -5.47
CA VAL A 61 -3.89 -20.29 -4.25
C VAL A 61 -3.33 -18.88 -4.33
N ALA A 62 -4.11 -17.91 -3.86
CA ALA A 62 -3.66 -16.54 -3.60
C ALA A 62 -3.89 -16.20 -2.12
N MET A 63 -2.85 -15.71 -1.45
CA MET A 63 -2.87 -15.31 -0.04
C MET A 63 -2.49 -13.83 0.08
N PHE A 64 -3.41 -13.03 0.60
CA PHE A 64 -3.26 -11.59 0.77
C PHE A 64 -2.95 -11.28 2.24
N GLU A 65 -1.98 -10.41 2.49
CA GLU A 65 -1.49 -10.15 3.86
C GLU A 65 -1.11 -8.69 4.08
N ALA A 66 -1.06 -8.27 5.35
CA ALA A 66 -0.41 -7.02 5.71
C ALA A 66 1.10 -7.17 5.61
N THR A 67 1.80 -6.17 5.08
CA THR A 67 3.26 -6.22 4.86
C THR A 67 4.07 -5.70 6.04
N HIS A 68 3.43 -4.98 6.97
CA HIS A 68 4.08 -4.49 8.17
C HIS A 68 4.19 -5.57 9.26
N GLY A 69 5.18 -5.42 10.15
CA GLY A 69 5.35 -6.30 11.31
C GLY A 69 4.23 -6.16 12.37
N THR A 70 4.30 -6.98 13.42
CA THR A 70 3.25 -7.09 14.45
C THR A 70 3.17 -5.92 15.42
N ALA A 71 4.19 -5.05 15.48
CA ALA A 71 4.30 -3.90 16.37
C ALA A 71 3.75 -4.15 17.81
N PRO A 72 4.31 -5.09 18.60
CA PRO A 72 3.70 -5.58 19.86
C PRO A 72 3.39 -4.48 20.88
N LYS A 73 4.18 -3.40 20.88
CA LYS A 73 3.98 -2.23 21.76
C LYS A 73 2.67 -1.48 21.54
N TYR A 74 1.97 -1.71 20.42
CA TYR A 74 0.67 -1.11 20.08
C TYR A 74 -0.47 -2.12 20.03
N ALA A 75 -0.20 -3.40 20.30
CA ALA A 75 -1.22 -4.45 20.25
C ALA A 75 -2.35 -4.14 21.24
N GLY A 76 -3.60 -4.23 20.76
CA GLY A 76 -4.81 -3.99 21.57
C GLY A 76 -5.10 -2.51 21.90
N GLN A 77 -4.35 -1.56 21.33
CA GLN A 77 -4.51 -0.13 21.66
C GLN A 77 -5.41 0.65 20.69
N ASP A 78 -5.98 -0.01 19.67
CA ASP A 78 -6.79 0.63 18.63
C ASP A 78 -6.06 1.83 17.96
N LYS A 79 -4.75 1.70 17.73
CA LYS A 79 -3.90 2.85 17.36
C LYS A 79 -3.29 2.79 15.96
N VAL A 80 -2.94 1.59 15.49
CA VAL A 80 -2.16 1.42 14.25
C VAL A 80 -3.02 1.65 13.01
N ASN A 81 -2.37 1.96 11.89
CA ASN A 81 -3.04 2.13 10.61
C ASN A 81 -3.47 0.76 10.04
N PRO A 82 -4.76 0.54 9.73
CA PRO A 82 -5.23 -0.71 9.12
C PRO A 82 -5.03 -0.74 7.59
N GLY A 83 -4.51 0.34 6.98
CA GLY A 83 -4.50 0.54 5.53
C GLY A 83 -3.78 -0.55 4.74
N SER A 84 -2.69 -1.13 5.25
CA SER A 84 -1.96 -2.22 4.57
C SER A 84 -2.87 -3.44 4.35
N LEU A 85 -3.55 -3.89 5.41
CA LEU A 85 -4.44 -5.05 5.32
C LEU A 85 -5.70 -4.75 4.49
N ILE A 86 -6.23 -3.53 4.59
CA ILE A 86 -7.39 -3.10 3.80
C ILE A 86 -7.04 -3.06 2.29
N LEU A 87 -5.87 -2.55 1.92
CA LEU A 87 -5.43 -2.54 0.53
C LEU A 87 -5.05 -3.94 0.03
N SER A 88 -4.56 -4.83 0.89
CA SER A 88 -4.42 -6.24 0.53
C SER A 88 -5.78 -6.92 0.28
N ALA A 89 -6.82 -6.51 1.02
CA ALA A 89 -8.20 -6.94 0.74
C ALA A 89 -8.77 -6.30 -0.55
N GLU A 90 -8.37 -5.08 -0.90
CA GLU A 90 -8.66 -4.49 -2.22
C GLU A 90 -8.07 -5.35 -3.34
N MET A 91 -6.79 -5.72 -3.23
CA MET A 91 -6.14 -6.63 -4.19
C MET A 91 -6.88 -7.98 -4.28
N MET A 92 -7.35 -8.50 -3.14
CA MET A 92 -8.14 -9.73 -3.09
C MET A 92 -9.47 -9.59 -3.82
N LEU A 93 -10.23 -8.52 -3.59
CA LEU A 93 -11.51 -8.27 -4.27
C LEU A 93 -11.30 -8.14 -5.79
N ARG A 94 -10.25 -7.44 -6.20
CA ARG A 94 -9.85 -7.31 -7.60
C ARG A 94 -9.50 -8.67 -8.20
N HIS A 95 -8.77 -9.52 -7.47
CA HIS A 95 -8.45 -10.89 -7.89
C HIS A 95 -9.70 -11.78 -8.03
N LEU A 96 -10.71 -11.59 -7.19
CA LEU A 96 -12.01 -12.28 -7.27
C LEU A 96 -12.92 -11.75 -8.40
N GLY A 97 -12.50 -10.69 -9.11
CA GLY A 97 -13.29 -10.03 -10.15
C GLY A 97 -14.36 -9.07 -9.62
N TRP A 98 -14.35 -8.73 -8.33
CA TRP A 98 -15.28 -7.78 -7.71
C TRP A 98 -14.70 -6.37 -7.81
N ILE A 99 -14.57 -5.88 -9.03
CA ILE A 99 -13.82 -4.67 -9.37
C ILE A 99 -14.46 -3.43 -8.72
N GLU A 100 -15.78 -3.32 -8.75
CA GLU A 100 -16.51 -2.19 -8.20
C GLU A 100 -16.30 -2.05 -6.68
N ALA A 101 -16.25 -3.19 -5.97
CA ALA A 101 -15.97 -3.21 -4.53
C ALA A 101 -14.52 -2.81 -4.22
N ALA A 102 -13.57 -3.22 -5.07
CA ALA A 102 -12.17 -2.83 -4.95
C ALA A 102 -11.98 -1.32 -5.18
N GLU A 103 -12.66 -0.75 -6.19
CA GLU A 103 -12.64 0.68 -6.49
C GLU A 103 -13.18 1.52 -5.33
N LEU A 104 -14.28 1.10 -4.69
CA LEU A 104 -14.80 1.78 -3.49
C LEU A 104 -13.78 1.86 -2.34
N ILE A 105 -12.92 0.85 -2.17
CA ILE A 105 -11.86 0.88 -1.15
C ILE A 105 -10.79 1.92 -1.51
N ILE A 106 -10.37 1.97 -2.78
CA ILE A 106 -9.39 2.96 -3.24
C ILE A 106 -9.93 4.38 -3.06
N ASP A 107 -11.16 4.63 -3.52
CA ASP A 107 -11.79 5.94 -3.48
C ASP A 107 -12.00 6.41 -2.03
N SER A 108 -12.52 5.53 -1.16
CA SER A 108 -12.74 5.87 0.26
C SER A 108 -11.44 6.11 1.03
N LEU A 109 -10.38 5.33 0.78
CA LEU A 109 -9.07 5.56 1.38
C LEU A 109 -8.48 6.90 0.92
N GLY A 110 -8.54 7.17 -0.39
CA GLY A 110 -8.08 8.42 -0.98
C GLY A 110 -8.80 9.63 -0.40
N ALA A 111 -10.13 9.55 -0.27
CA ALA A 111 -10.96 10.59 0.32
C ALA A 111 -10.64 10.81 1.83
N ALA A 112 -10.46 9.74 2.62
CA ALA A 112 -10.12 9.87 4.04
C ALA A 112 -8.76 10.55 4.25
N ILE A 113 -7.75 10.18 3.46
CA ILE A 113 -6.43 10.80 3.49
C ILE A 113 -6.49 12.26 3.01
N ALA A 114 -7.25 12.57 1.95
CA ALA A 114 -7.42 13.93 1.44
C ALA A 114 -8.08 14.87 2.45
N ASP A 115 -9.05 14.36 3.22
CA ASP A 115 -9.70 15.08 4.33
C ASP A 115 -8.82 15.18 5.59
N LYS A 116 -7.61 14.59 5.57
CA LYS A 116 -6.69 14.49 6.71
C LYS A 116 -7.31 13.83 7.94
N VAL A 117 -8.31 12.95 7.76
CA VAL A 117 -8.86 12.11 8.81
C VAL A 117 -8.09 10.81 8.80
N VAL A 118 -7.04 10.70 9.62
CA VAL A 118 -6.01 9.67 9.49
C VAL A 118 -5.53 9.16 10.86
N THR A 119 -4.89 7.99 10.88
CA THR A 119 -4.26 7.45 12.09
C THR A 119 -2.96 8.18 12.45
N TYR A 120 -2.48 7.95 13.69
CA TYR A 120 -1.36 8.70 14.30
C TYR A 120 -0.07 8.76 13.46
N ASP A 121 0.18 7.73 12.65
CA ASP A 121 1.38 7.57 11.83
C ASP A 121 1.44 8.58 10.67
N PHE A 122 0.29 8.90 10.07
CA PHE A 122 0.15 10.01 9.13
C PHE A 122 -0.03 11.33 9.84
N ALA A 123 -0.88 11.39 10.88
CA ALA A 123 -1.22 12.63 11.57
C ALA A 123 0.04 13.41 12.01
N ARG A 124 1.04 12.73 12.58
CA ARG A 124 2.30 13.35 13.03
C ARG A 124 3.15 14.00 11.93
N LEU A 125 2.82 13.79 10.66
CA LEU A 125 3.54 14.33 9.49
C LEU A 125 2.73 15.38 8.72
N LEU A 126 1.48 15.61 9.09
CA LEU A 126 0.56 16.51 8.41
C LEU A 126 0.33 17.78 9.23
N ASP A 127 0.07 18.89 8.54
CA ASP A 127 -0.41 20.12 9.17
C ASP A 127 -1.92 20.02 9.41
N ASP A 128 -2.35 20.25 10.65
CA ASP A 128 -3.76 20.26 11.09
C ASP A 128 -4.55 18.98 10.73
N PRO A 129 -4.10 17.78 11.16
CA PRO A 129 -4.81 16.53 10.92
C PRO A 129 -5.95 16.32 11.92
N THR A 130 -6.95 15.55 11.51
CA THR A 130 -7.88 14.90 12.46
C THR A 130 -7.33 13.50 12.76
N GLU A 131 -6.58 13.35 13.85
CA GLU A 131 -6.08 12.05 14.29
C GLU A 131 -7.23 11.18 14.81
N VAL A 132 -7.38 9.99 14.24
CA VAL A 132 -8.39 9.00 14.63
C VAL A 132 -7.75 7.66 15.02
N SER A 133 -8.51 6.85 15.77
CA SER A 133 -8.12 5.49 16.14
C SER A 133 -8.15 4.54 14.92
N CYS A 134 -7.61 3.34 15.07
CA CYS A 134 -7.64 2.30 14.02
C CYS A 134 -9.07 2.00 13.55
N SER A 135 -9.98 1.73 14.51
CA SER A 135 -11.39 1.46 14.22
C SER A 135 -12.11 2.68 13.62
N ALA A 136 -11.84 3.89 14.14
CA ALA A 136 -12.42 5.12 13.64
C ALA A 136 -11.94 5.48 12.23
N PHE A 137 -10.72 5.12 11.85
CA PHE A 137 -10.25 5.28 10.46
C PHE A 137 -11.02 4.37 9.50
N GLY A 138 -11.30 3.12 9.88
CA GLY A 138 -12.17 2.23 9.12
C GLY A 138 -13.59 2.80 8.94
N GLN A 139 -14.15 3.38 10.01
CA GLN A 139 -15.44 4.06 9.94
C GLN A 139 -15.40 5.30 9.03
N ALA A 140 -14.33 6.10 9.12
CA ALA A 140 -14.13 7.27 8.28
C ALA A 140 -14.03 6.90 6.78
N MET A 141 -13.44 5.75 6.44
CA MET A 141 -13.47 5.23 5.08
C MET A 141 -14.90 4.85 4.66
N ILE A 142 -15.64 4.12 5.49
CA ILE A 142 -17.02 3.69 5.19
C ILE A 142 -17.94 4.90 4.93
N GLU A 143 -17.78 5.99 5.68
CA GLU A 143 -18.54 7.23 5.50
C GLU A 143 -18.27 7.95 4.16
N ARG A 144 -17.22 7.53 3.45
CA ARG A 144 -16.75 8.11 2.18
C ARG A 144 -16.89 7.15 0.99
N MET A 145 -17.57 6.01 1.18
CA MET A 145 -17.91 5.07 0.10
C MET A 145 -19.16 5.53 -0.68
#